data_AF-A0A529I800-F1
#
_entry.id   AF-A0A529I800-F1
#
_cell.length_a   1.000
_cell.length_b   1.000
_cell.length_c   1.000
_cell.angle_alpha   90.00
_cell.angle_beta   90.00
_cell.angle_gamma   90.00
#
_symmetry.space_group_name_H-M   'P 1'
#
loop_
_entity.id
_entity.type
_entity.pdbx_description
1 polymer ?
#
loop_
_entity_poly.entity_id
_entity_poly.type
_entity_poly.pdbx_seq_one_letter_code
_entity_poly.pdbx_strand_id
1 'polypeptide(L)'
;MTTFTKPGLRPANPNFSSGPCAKRPGWSVEALEAAALGRSHRAKIGKGKLEQAIELTREILKVPAGYRIGIVPASDTGAVEMALWSLLGERGVDMVAWESFGSGWVTDVVKQLKLADVRKFEADYGVLPDLT
;
A
#
# COMPACT_ATOMS: atom_id res chain seq x y z
N MET A 1 -17.75 30.03 20.47
CA MET A 1 -17.84 28.88 19.55
C MET A 1 -18.31 29.40 18.21
N THR A 2 -17.54 29.17 17.15
CA THR A 2 -17.93 29.59 15.79
C THR A 2 -18.93 28.59 15.24
N THR A 3 -20.15 29.03 14.96
CA THR A 3 -21.21 28.16 14.40
C THR A 3 -21.05 28.09 12.89
N PHE A 4 -20.65 26.94 12.36
CA PHE A 4 -20.55 26.73 10.91
C PHE A 4 -21.93 26.39 10.33
N THR A 5 -22.34 27.07 9.28
CA THR A 5 -23.60 26.80 8.58
C THR A 5 -23.52 25.41 7.95
N LYS A 6 -24.54 24.57 8.18
CA LYS A 6 -24.61 23.23 7.57
C LYS A 6 -24.66 23.36 6.05
N PRO A 7 -23.83 22.59 5.29
CA PRO A 7 -23.92 22.58 3.83
C PRO A 7 -25.34 22.23 3.36
N GLY A 8 -25.90 23.05 2.47
CA GLY A 8 -27.24 22.85 1.92
C GLY A 8 -27.33 21.72 0.88
N LEU A 9 -26.18 21.24 0.39
CA LEU A 9 -26.07 20.17 -0.59
C LEU A 9 -25.42 18.93 0.03
N ARG A 10 -25.97 17.75 -0.28
CA ARG A 10 -25.35 16.48 0.04
C ARG A 10 -24.34 16.09 -1.05
N PRO A 11 -23.29 15.32 -0.71
CA PRO A 11 -22.38 14.78 -1.70
C PRO A 11 -23.12 13.84 -2.66
N ALA A 12 -22.73 13.83 -3.93
CA ALA A 12 -23.27 12.89 -4.91
C ALA A 12 -22.95 11.43 -4.58
N ASN A 13 -21.87 11.19 -3.83
CA ASN A 13 -21.47 9.88 -3.34
C ASN A 13 -21.08 9.98 -1.85
N PRO A 14 -21.82 9.34 -0.93
CA PRO A 14 -21.55 9.40 0.50
C PRO A 14 -20.54 8.35 1.01
N ASN A 15 -19.84 7.65 0.11
CA ASN A 15 -18.87 6.61 0.49
C ASN A 15 -17.50 7.23 0.80
N PHE A 16 -17.23 7.47 2.08
CA PHE A 16 -16.01 8.14 2.59
C PHE A 16 -14.96 7.20 3.18
N SER A 17 -15.01 5.91 2.89
CA SER A 17 -14.02 4.95 3.38
C SER A 17 -12.64 5.17 2.75
N SER A 18 -11.58 4.87 3.51
CA SER A 18 -10.18 4.93 3.07
C SER A 18 -9.66 3.61 2.50
N GLY A 19 -10.51 2.59 2.39
CA GLY A 19 -10.16 1.29 1.84
C GLY A 19 -11.18 0.20 2.20
N PRO A 20 -11.82 -0.48 1.23
CA PRO A 20 -11.97 -0.08 -0.17
C PRO A 20 -12.59 1.32 -0.31
N CYS A 21 -12.19 2.10 -1.32
CA CYS A 21 -12.73 3.45 -1.58
C CYS A 21 -13.73 3.45 -2.75
N ALA A 22 -14.47 4.56 -2.90
CA ALA A 22 -15.32 4.81 -4.06
C ALA A 22 -14.52 4.70 -5.38
N LYS A 23 -15.09 4.04 -6.39
CA LYS A 23 -14.54 4.03 -7.75
C LYS A 23 -14.69 5.40 -8.41
N ARG A 24 -13.92 5.65 -9.48
CA ARG A 24 -14.05 6.88 -10.29
C ARG A 24 -15.49 7.08 -10.79
N PRO A 25 -15.96 8.33 -10.97
CA PRO A 25 -17.26 8.59 -11.60
C PRO A 25 -17.42 7.88 -12.94
N GLY A 26 -18.60 7.33 -13.20
CA GLY A 26 -18.90 6.58 -14.42
C GLY A 26 -18.27 5.19 -14.50
N TRP A 27 -17.67 4.68 -13.42
CA TRP A 27 -17.21 3.29 -13.38
C TRP A 27 -18.40 2.32 -13.50
N SER A 28 -18.21 1.24 -14.26
CA SER A 28 -19.22 0.20 -14.49
C SER A 28 -18.56 -1.18 -14.61
N VAL A 29 -19.34 -2.25 -14.42
CA VAL A 29 -18.83 -3.64 -14.43
C VAL A 29 -18.41 -4.10 -15.82
N GLU A 30 -18.92 -3.47 -16.87
CA GLU A 30 -18.58 -3.70 -18.27
C GLU A 30 -17.08 -3.49 -18.53
N ALA A 31 -16.41 -2.66 -17.72
CA ALA A 31 -14.96 -2.51 -17.75
C ALA A 31 -14.19 -3.83 -17.47
N LEU A 32 -14.87 -4.85 -16.93
CA LEU A 32 -14.32 -6.17 -16.63
C LEU A 32 -14.64 -7.23 -17.69
N GLU A 33 -15.35 -6.90 -18.79
CA GLU A 33 -15.71 -7.87 -19.83
C GLU A 33 -14.50 -8.62 -20.41
N ALA A 34 -13.39 -7.90 -20.60
CA ALA A 34 -12.15 -8.47 -21.11
C ALA A 34 -11.26 -9.09 -20.01
N ALA A 35 -11.77 -9.34 -18.80
CA ALA A 35 -11.00 -9.93 -17.71
C ALA A 35 -10.58 -11.37 -18.03
N ALA A 36 -9.38 -11.76 -17.59
CA ALA A 36 -8.82 -13.10 -17.84
C ALA A 36 -9.35 -14.16 -16.84
N LEU A 37 -10.66 -14.12 -16.52
CA LEU A 37 -11.27 -15.01 -15.54
C LEU A 37 -11.29 -16.48 -16.02
N GLY A 38 -11.09 -17.41 -15.09
CA GLY A 38 -11.11 -18.85 -15.38
C GLY A 38 -9.98 -19.34 -16.29
N ARG A 39 -8.98 -18.49 -16.60
CA ARG A 39 -7.82 -18.85 -17.43
C ARG A 39 -6.62 -19.19 -16.58
N SER A 40 -5.73 -20.02 -17.13
CA SER A 40 -4.41 -20.25 -16.54
C SER A 40 -3.66 -18.92 -16.38
N HIS A 41 -3.07 -18.69 -15.21
CA HIS A 41 -2.19 -17.55 -14.95
C HIS A 41 -0.96 -17.51 -15.90
N ARG A 42 -0.60 -18.64 -16.51
CA ARG A 42 0.49 -18.71 -17.51
C ARG A 42 0.05 -18.32 -18.92
N ALA A 43 -1.25 -18.15 -19.17
CA ALA A 43 -1.77 -17.82 -20.49
C ALA A 43 -1.34 -16.42 -20.93
N LYS A 44 -1.14 -16.25 -22.25
CA LYS A 44 -0.70 -14.98 -22.85
C LYS A 44 -1.57 -13.78 -22.45
N ILE A 45 -2.89 -13.98 -22.38
CA ILE A 45 -3.85 -12.92 -22.01
C ILE A 45 -3.62 -12.37 -20.59
N GLY A 46 -3.36 -13.23 -19.61
CA GLY A 46 -3.09 -12.81 -18.23
C GLY A 46 -1.73 -12.14 -18.11
N LYS A 47 -0.70 -12.73 -18.72
CA LYS A 47 0.66 -12.17 -18.76
C LYS A 47 0.68 -10.77 -19.37
N GLY A 48 0.02 -10.58 -20.51
CA GLY A 48 -0.03 -9.27 -21.18
C GLY A 48 -0.74 -8.19 -20.35
N LYS A 49 -1.77 -8.55 -19.58
CA LYS A 49 -2.44 -7.60 -18.67
C LYS A 49 -1.56 -7.21 -17.48
N LEU A 50 -0.81 -8.16 -16.91
CA LEU A 50 0.13 -7.87 -15.83
C LEU A 50 1.28 -6.99 -16.33
N GLU A 51 1.82 -7.30 -17.52
CA GLU A 51 2.85 -6.48 -18.18
C GLU A 51 2.35 -5.06 -18.42
N GLN A 52 1.13 -4.89 -18.95
CA GLN A 52 0.52 -3.58 -19.11
C GLN A 52 0.41 -2.81 -17.79
N ALA A 53 -0.03 -3.47 -16.71
CA ALA A 53 -0.13 -2.83 -15.40
C ALA A 53 1.26 -2.40 -14.87
N ILE A 54 2.29 -3.23 -15.05
CA ILE A 54 3.67 -2.92 -14.66
C ILE A 54 4.21 -1.71 -15.42
N GLU A 55 4.02 -1.66 -16.75
CA GLU A 55 4.50 -0.54 -17.56
C GLU A 55 3.77 0.76 -17.24
N LEU A 56 2.45 0.73 -17.01
CA LEU A 56 1.70 1.89 -16.56
C LEU A 56 2.15 2.37 -15.18
N THR A 57 2.41 1.47 -14.23
CA THR A 57 2.97 1.84 -12.93
C THR A 57 4.33 2.52 -13.08
N ARG A 58 5.20 2.00 -13.95
CA ARG A 58 6.49 2.62 -14.25
C ARG A 58 6.33 4.03 -14.80
N GLU A 59 5.46 4.22 -15.78
CA GLU A 59 5.21 5.51 -16.41
C GLU A 59 4.69 6.54 -15.40
N ILE A 60 3.64 6.18 -14.65
CA ILE A 60 2.96 7.08 -13.70
C ILE A 60 3.89 7.48 -12.55
N LEU A 61 4.58 6.51 -11.95
CA LEU A 61 5.45 6.75 -10.79
C LEU A 61 6.88 7.16 -11.19
N LYS A 62 7.20 7.16 -12.49
CA LYS A 62 8.53 7.44 -13.05
C LYS A 62 9.61 6.52 -12.44
N VAL A 63 9.30 5.22 -12.34
CA VAL A 63 10.22 4.24 -11.74
C VAL A 63 11.51 4.13 -12.57
N PRO A 64 12.71 4.25 -11.95
CA PRO A 64 13.98 4.22 -12.68
C PRO A 64 14.16 2.94 -13.52
N ALA A 65 14.84 3.06 -14.68
CA ALA A 65 14.95 1.97 -15.65
C ALA A 65 15.61 0.68 -15.09
N GLY A 66 16.54 0.82 -14.14
CA GLY A 66 17.20 -0.32 -13.50
C GLY A 66 16.34 -1.04 -12.43
N TYR A 67 15.22 -0.46 -12.02
CA TYR A 67 14.39 -0.99 -10.94
C TYR A 67 13.33 -1.94 -11.50
N ARG A 68 13.04 -3.00 -10.75
CA ARG A 68 11.98 -3.98 -11.07
C ARG A 68 10.70 -3.63 -10.31
N ILE A 69 9.55 -3.96 -10.90
CA ILE A 69 8.22 -3.80 -10.30
C ILE A 69 7.63 -5.20 -10.17
N GLY A 70 7.26 -5.57 -8.94
CA GLY A 70 6.57 -6.83 -8.65
C GLY A 70 5.09 -6.59 -8.35
N ILE A 71 4.22 -7.44 -8.90
CA ILE A 71 2.82 -7.55 -8.47
C ILE A 71 2.72 -8.80 -7.62
N VAL A 72 2.39 -8.63 -6.33
CA VAL A 72 2.37 -9.69 -5.34
C VAL A 72 0.98 -9.82 -4.70
N PRO A 73 0.59 -11.02 -4.24
CA PRO A 73 -0.67 -11.19 -3.51
C PRO A 73 -0.58 -10.62 -2.09
N ALA A 74 -1.70 -10.68 -1.36
CA ALA A 74 -1.80 -10.32 0.06
C ALA A 74 -1.69 -8.82 0.40
N SER A 75 -2.12 -7.95 -0.51
CA SER A 75 -2.21 -6.49 -0.34
C SER A 75 -0.88 -5.82 0.04
N ASP A 76 -0.95 -4.57 0.49
CA ASP A 76 0.20 -3.80 0.96
C ASP A 76 0.89 -4.50 2.14
N THR A 77 0.13 -5.19 3.01
CA THR A 77 0.69 -5.97 4.12
C THR A 77 1.63 -7.06 3.62
N GLY A 78 1.20 -7.87 2.65
CA GLY A 78 2.03 -8.93 2.08
C GLY A 78 3.24 -8.40 1.32
N ALA A 79 3.12 -7.25 0.66
CA ALA A 79 4.24 -6.59 0.00
C ALA A 79 5.28 -6.06 1.00
N VAL A 80 4.84 -5.40 2.08
CA VAL A 80 5.71 -4.89 3.14
C VAL A 80 6.37 -6.05 3.87
N GLU A 81 5.62 -7.07 4.28
CA GLU A 81 6.16 -8.28 4.91
C GLU A 81 7.23 -8.91 4.02
N MET A 82 6.96 -9.14 2.72
CA MET A 82 7.96 -9.68 1.81
C MET A 82 9.27 -8.88 1.81
N ALA A 83 9.19 -7.54 1.88
CA ALA A 83 10.36 -6.69 2.00
C ALA A 83 11.05 -6.84 3.37
N LEU A 84 10.31 -6.80 4.48
CA LEU A 84 10.86 -6.97 5.83
C LEU A 84 11.63 -8.29 5.96
N TRP A 85 11.05 -9.39 5.50
CA TRP A 85 11.62 -10.74 5.59
C TRP A 85 12.80 -10.99 4.65
N SER A 86 12.97 -10.19 3.59
CA SER A 86 14.02 -10.40 2.58
C SER A 86 15.15 -9.37 2.61
N LEU A 87 14.90 -8.17 3.17
CA LEU A 87 15.83 -7.05 3.11
C LEU A 87 16.45 -6.69 4.47
N LEU A 88 15.83 -7.08 5.59
CA LEU A 88 16.31 -6.72 6.93
C LEU A 88 17.16 -7.82 7.56
N GLY A 89 18.05 -7.42 8.48
CA GLY A 89 18.79 -8.33 9.37
C GLY A 89 20.31 -8.37 9.20
N GLU A 90 20.85 -7.97 8.04
CA GLU A 90 22.31 -7.85 7.88
C GLU A 90 22.88 -6.64 8.62
N ARG A 91 22.10 -5.54 8.66
CA ARG A 91 22.47 -4.28 9.31
C ARG A 91 21.42 -3.91 10.35
N GLY A 92 21.84 -3.11 11.33
CA GLY A 92 20.94 -2.50 12.30
C GLY A 92 19.82 -1.72 11.61
N VAL A 93 18.62 -1.79 12.18
CA VAL A 93 17.41 -1.20 11.59
C VAL A 93 16.83 -0.14 12.52
N ASP A 94 16.61 1.05 11.98
CA ASP A 94 15.83 2.09 12.64
C ASP A 94 14.37 1.97 12.21
N MET A 95 13.52 1.66 13.17
CA MET A 95 12.08 1.58 12.97
C MET A 95 11.43 2.83 13.53
N VAL A 96 10.69 3.55 12.67
CA VAL A 96 10.04 4.81 13.01
C VAL A 96 8.52 4.64 12.87
N ALA A 97 7.76 4.93 13.93
CA ALA A 97 6.31 4.74 13.95
C ALA A 97 5.59 5.85 14.73
N TRP A 98 4.57 6.43 14.12
CA TRP A 98 3.68 7.42 14.76
C TRP A 98 2.22 7.23 14.35
N GLU A 99 1.88 6.01 13.96
CA GLU A 99 0.56 5.55 13.54
C GLU A 99 0.50 4.01 13.55
N SER A 100 -0.70 3.45 13.42
CA SER A 100 -0.98 2.01 13.59
C SER A 100 -0.21 1.07 12.67
N PHE A 101 -0.01 1.42 11.39
CA PHE A 101 0.65 0.55 10.42
C PHE A 101 2.12 0.39 10.77
N GLY A 102 2.83 1.49 11.00
CA GLY A 102 4.22 1.54 11.45
C GLY A 102 4.42 0.81 12.77
N SER A 103 3.51 0.99 13.74
CA SER A 103 3.55 0.20 15.00
C SER A 103 3.39 -1.30 14.76
N GLY A 104 2.60 -1.68 13.75
CA GLY A 104 2.50 -3.06 13.25
C GLY A 104 3.85 -3.56 12.75
N TRP A 105 4.49 -2.84 11.83
CA TRP A 105 5.79 -3.22 11.28
C TRP A 105 6.91 -3.28 12.33
N VAL A 106 6.93 -2.35 13.29
CA VAL A 106 7.82 -2.41 14.47
C VAL A 106 7.61 -3.72 15.22
N THR A 107 6.35 -4.10 15.45
CA THR A 107 6.00 -5.33 16.14
C THR A 107 6.48 -6.55 15.36
N ASP A 108 6.32 -6.58 14.04
CA ASP A 108 6.75 -7.70 13.21
C ASP A 108 8.27 -7.87 13.20
N VAL A 109 9.01 -6.76 13.06
CA VAL A 109 10.48 -6.77 13.12
C VAL A 109 11.00 -7.23 14.48
N VAL A 110 10.40 -6.76 15.57
CA VAL A 110 10.91 -7.05 16.93
C VAL A 110 10.45 -8.41 17.43
N LYS A 111 9.17 -8.77 17.24
CA LYS A 111 8.58 -9.97 17.85
C LYS A 111 8.61 -11.19 16.93
N GLN A 112 8.49 -11.00 15.62
CA GLN A 112 8.44 -12.10 14.65
C GLN A 112 9.81 -12.39 14.03
N LEU A 113 10.44 -11.37 13.43
CA LEU A 113 11.81 -11.50 12.88
C LEU A 113 12.86 -11.61 13.99
N LYS A 114 12.62 -10.97 15.13
CA LYS A 114 13.51 -10.97 16.31
C LYS A 114 14.93 -10.52 15.96
N LEU A 115 15.03 -9.45 15.16
CA LEU A 115 16.32 -8.87 14.82
C LEU A 115 17.02 -8.34 16.07
N ALA A 116 18.32 -8.59 16.18
CA ALA A 116 19.10 -8.28 17.37
C ALA A 116 19.45 -6.78 17.49
N ASP A 117 19.60 -6.09 16.37
CA ASP A 117 19.99 -4.68 16.29
C ASP A 117 18.84 -3.84 15.72
N VAL A 118 17.97 -3.37 16.60
CA VAL A 118 16.78 -2.57 16.25
C VAL A 118 16.66 -1.37 17.18
N ARG A 119 16.62 -0.17 16.62
CA ARG A 119 16.26 1.05 17.35
C ARG A 119 14.83 1.45 17.00
N LYS A 120 14.06 1.88 18.00
CA LYS A 120 12.66 2.26 17.84
C LYS A 120 12.47 3.73 18.16
N PHE A 121 11.84 4.44 17.24
CA PHE A 121 11.46 5.84 17.38
C PHE A 121 9.94 5.92 17.27
N GLU A 122 9.27 6.10 18.40
CA GLU A 122 7.81 5.98 18.50
C GLU A 122 7.19 7.30 19.00
N ALA A 123 6.04 7.69 18.45
CA ALA A 123 5.25 8.85 18.89
C ALA A 123 3.74 8.62 18.71
N ASP A 124 2.92 9.49 19.29
CA ASP A 124 1.47 9.45 19.14
C ASP A 124 1.02 9.96 17.75
N TYR A 125 -0.22 9.61 17.37
CA TYR A 125 -0.84 10.09 16.13
C TYR A 125 -0.77 11.62 15.98
N GLY A 126 -0.30 12.06 14.82
CA GLY A 126 -0.17 13.47 14.49
C GLY A 126 1.09 14.13 15.07
N VAL A 127 1.97 13.37 15.72
CA VAL A 127 3.25 13.83 16.27
C VAL A 127 4.40 13.12 15.57
N LEU A 128 5.45 13.84 15.21
CA LEU A 128 6.68 13.24 14.69
C LEU A 128 7.55 12.77 15.88
N PRO A 129 8.12 11.55 15.85
CA PRO A 129 9.04 11.12 16.89
C PRO A 129 10.32 11.94 16.88
N ASP A 130 11.02 11.96 18.01
CA ASP A 130 12.34 12.57 18.08
C ASP A 130 13.33 11.75 17.23
N LEU A 131 13.88 12.37 16.18
CA LEU A 131 14.80 11.75 15.22
C LEU A 131 16.25 12.17 15.46
N THR A 132 16.54 12.83 16.59
CA THR A 132 17.87 13.33 16.94
C THR A 132 18.69 12.39 17.82
#